data_AF-A0A978T1Z2-F1
#
_entry.id   AF-A0A978T1Z2-F1
#
_cell.length_a   1.000
_cell.length_b   1.000
_cell.length_c   1.000
_cell.angle_alpha   90.00
_cell.angle_beta   90.00
_cell.angle_gamma   90.00
#
_symmetry.space_group_name_H-M   'P 1'
#
loop_
_entity.id
_entity.type
_entity.pdbx_description
1 polymer ?
#
loop_
_entity_poly.entity_id
_entity_poly.type
_entity_poly.pdbx_seq_one_letter_code
_entity_poly.pdbx_strand_id
1 'polypeptide(L)' 'SWIIEGQYNYPINDNISITPGIYAIFNPNNTRDTGDNTIVVGVLRTVFRF' A
#
# COMPACT_ATOMS: atom_id res chain seq x y z
N SER A 1 0.12 16.25 4.91
CA SER A 1 0.33 14.89 4.39
C SER A 1 -1.02 14.28 4.06
N TRP A 2 -1.19 13.84 2.82
CA TRP A 2 -2.38 13.09 2.39
C TRP A 2 -1.93 11.70 1.93
N ILE A 3 -2.75 10.69 2.21
CA ILE A 3 -2.44 9.29 1.94
C ILE A 3 -3.55 8.73 1.05
N ILE A 4 -3.15 8.11 -0.06
CA ILE A 4 -4.03 7.30 -0.91
C ILE A 4 -3.63 5.85 -0.71
N GLU A 5 -4.60 5.02 -0.34
CA GLU A 5 -4.43 3.58 -0.21
C GLU A 5 -5.39 2.82 -1.12
N GLY A 6 -4.87 1.78 -1.77
CA GLY A 6 -5.65 0.84 -2.53
C GLY A 6 -5.23 -0.56 -2.15
N GLN A 7 -6.17 -1.43 -1.83
CA GLN A 7 -5.91 -2.83 -1.55
C GLN A 7 -7.03 -3.70 -2.13
N TYR A 8 -6.67 -4.90 -2.58
CA TYR A 8 -7.63 -5.84 -3.13
C TYR A 8 -7.35 -7.23 -2.59
N ASN A 9 -8.34 -7.88 -1.98
CA ASN A 9 -8.19 -9.26 -1.51
C ASN A 9 -8.60 -10.23 -2.62
N TYR A 10 -7.64 -11.00 -3.11
CA TYR A 10 -7.86 -12.04 -4.10
C TYR A 10 -7.66 -13.44 -3.46
N PRO A 11 -8.77 -14.17 -3.20
CA PRO A 11 -8.66 -15.56 -2.78
C PRO A 11 -8.22 -16.42 -3.97
N ILE A 12 -7.02 -17.00 -3.90
CA ILE A 12 -6.51 -17.93 -4.93
C ILE A 12 -7.21 -19.28 -4.77
N ASN A 13 -7.35 -19.74 -3.52
CA ASN A 13 -8.08 -20.93 -3.12
C ASN A 13 -8.48 -20.82 -1.64
N ASP A 14 -9.17 -21.83 -1.10
CA ASP A 14 -9.64 -21.84 0.30
C ASP A 14 -8.51 -21.80 1.34
N ASN A 15 -7.29 -22.16 0.93
CA ASN A 15 -6.10 -22.24 1.77
C ASN A 15 -5.12 -21.05 1.57
N ILE A 16 -5.28 -20.27 0.50
CA ILE A 16 -4.31 -19.25 0.06
C ILE A 16 -5.06 -18.01 -0.40
N SER A 17 -4.83 -16.89 0.28
CA SER A 17 -5.32 -15.58 -0.12
C SER A 17 -4.16 -14.63 -0.34
N ILE A 18 -4.25 -13.81 -1.38
CA ILE A 18 -3.26 -12.77 -1.67
C ILE A 18 -3.96 -11.42 -1.65
N THR A 19 -3.38 -10.47 -0.93
CA THR A 19 -3.87 -9.09 -0.85
C THR A 19 -2.76 -8.15 -1.32
N PRO A 20 -2.68 -7.84 -2.63
CA PRO A 20 -1.89 -6.70 -3.09
C PRO A 20 -2.47 -5.39 -2.55
N GLY A 21 -1.58 -4.48 -2.20
CA GLY A 21 -1.93 -3.12 -1.81
C GLY A 21 -0.86 -2.13 -2.25
N ILE A 22 -1.26 -0.87 -2.36
CA ILE A 22 -0.40 0.26 -2.69
C ILE A 22 -0.77 1.43 -1.78
N TYR A 23 0.24 2.11 -1.26
CA TYR A 23 0.08 3.30 -0.43
C TYR A 23 0.93 4.41 -1.02
N ALA A 24 0.32 5.54 -1.35
CA ALA A 24 1.00 6.73 -1.81
C ALA A 24 0.84 7.83 -0.76
N ILE A 25 1.96 8.29 -0.22
CA ILE A 25 2.03 9.35 0.77
C ILE A 25 2.58 10.60 0.09
N PHE A 26 1.79 11.66 0.14
CA PHE A 26 2.09 12.92 -0.52
C PHE A 26 2.27 14.01 0.52
N ASN A 27 3.31 14.83 0.33
CA ASN A 27 3.79 15.79 1.33
C ASN A 27 3.94 15.14 2.72
N PRO A 28 4.75 14.08 2.83
CA PRO A 28 4.93 13.35 4.09
C PRO A 28 5.43 14.25 5.22
N ASN A 29 6.17 15.32 4.92
CA ASN A 29 6.88 16.12 5.93
C ASN A 29 6.34 17.56 6.15
N ASN A 30 5.34 18.02 5.35
CA ASN A 30 4.70 19.35 5.48
C ASN A 30 5.67 20.54 5.65
N THR A 31 6.90 20.43 5.16
CA THR A 31 7.88 21.51 5.10
C THR A 31 7.71 22.25 3.79
N ARG A 32 7.78 23.59 3.85
CA ARG A 32 7.59 24.51 2.71
C ARG A 32 8.69 24.43 1.62
N ASP A 33 9.41 23.32 1.53
CA ASP A 33 10.46 23.12 0.54
C ASP A 33 9.93 22.36 -0.68
N THR A 34 10.22 22.91 -1.85
CA THR A 34 9.81 22.52 -3.20
C THR A 34 10.33 21.15 -3.69
N GLY A 35 10.58 20.20 -2.78
CA GLY A 35 11.18 18.89 -3.05
C GLY A 35 10.50 17.72 -2.31
N ASP A 36 9.26 17.89 -1.84
CA ASP A 36 8.48 16.84 -1.18
C ASP A 36 8.11 15.73 -2.18
N ASN A 37 9.03 14.78 -2.39
CA ASN A 37 8.84 13.63 -3.27
C ASN A 37 7.72 12.74 -2.72
N THR A 38 6.70 12.48 -3.55
CA THR A 38 5.66 11.49 -3.26
C THR A 38 6.31 10.12 -3.00
N ILE A 39 5.99 9.52 -1.85
CA ILE A 39 6.48 8.19 -1.49
C ILE A 39 5.41 7.19 -1.90
N VAL A 40 5.75 6.25 -2.77
CA VAL A 40 4.87 5.15 -3.19
C VAL A 40 5.41 3.84 -2.64
N VAL A 41 4.60 3.12 -1.88
CA VAL A 41 4.94 1.84 -1.25
C VAL A 41 4.01 0.76 -1.80
N GLY A 42 4.60 -0.28 -2.40
CA GLY A 42 3.90 -1.50 -2.77
C GLY A 42 3.89 -2.50 -1.61
N VAL A 43 2.76 -3.12 -1.35
CA VAL A 43 2.59 -4.13 -0.30
C VAL A 43 1.97 -5.38 -0.90
N LEU A 44 2.48 -6.55 -0.53
CA LEU A 44 1.91 -7.84 -0.90
C LEU A 44 1.75 -8.68 0.36
N ARG A 45 0.50 -8.97 0.74
CA ARG A 45 0.20 -9.86 1.87
C ARG A 45 -0.26 -11.20 1.33
N THR A 46 0.37 -12.28 1.79
CA THR A 46 -0.05 -13.65 1.47
C THR A 46 -0.44 -14.35 2.77
N VAL A 47 -1.62 -14.98 2.78
CA VAL A 47 -2.17 -15.71 3.93
C VAL A 47 -2.32 -17.17 3.54
N PHE A 48 -1.73 -18.06 4.35
CA PHE A 48 -1.85 -19.51 4.22
C PHE A 48 -2.69 -20.06 5.39
N ARG A 49 -3.67 -20.90 5.09
CA ARG A 49 -4.52 -21.58 6.07
C ARG A 49 -4.27 -23.09 5.97
N PHE A 50 -3.85 -23.68 7.09
CA PHE A 50 -3.54 -25.10 7.24
C PHE A 50 -4.57 -25.78 8.12
#